data_AF-A0A4Q7VSM1-F1
#
_entry.id   AF-A0A4Q7VSM1-F1
#
_cell.length_a   1.000
_cell.length_b   1.000
_cell.length_c   1.000
_cell.angle_alpha   90.00
_cell.angle_beta   90.00
_cell.angle_gamma   90.00
#
_symmetry.space_group_name_H-M   'P 1'
#
loop_
_entity.id
_entity.type
_entity.pdbx_description
1 polymer ?
#
loop_
_entity_poly.entity_id
_entity_poly.type
_entity_poly.pdbx_seq_one_letter_code
_entity_poly.pdbx_strand_id
1 'polypeptide(L)' 'MSVVKFNEFTLKIRNGATFQIRANTGSEAIKKLVKAQGCTPDNITVVDVREVIVNRK' A
#
# COMPACT_ATOMS: atom_id res chain seq x y z
N MET A 1 16.78 13.63 15.82
CA MET A 1 16.63 12.79 14.62
C MET A 1 15.22 12.25 14.60
N SER A 2 14.40 12.63 13.61
CA SER A 2 13.03 12.10 13.49
C SER A 2 13.04 10.96 12.48
N VAL A 3 12.89 9.73 12.97
CA VAL A 3 12.76 8.54 12.14
C VAL A 3 11.30 8.42 11.73
N VAL A 4 11.02 8.45 10.42
CA VAL A 4 9.67 8.22 9.90
C VAL A 4 9.61 6.78 9.40
N LYS A 5 8.79 5.96 10.04
CA LYS A 5 8.50 4.58 9.61
C LYS A 5 7.17 4.56 8.88
N PHE A 6 7.13 3.94 7.71
CA PHE A 6 5.89 3.63 7.00
C PHE A 6 6.01 2.29 6.28
N ASN A 7 4.90 1.58 6.11
CA ASN A 7 4.86 0.34 5.37
C ASN A 7 4.48 0.62 3.92
N GLU A 8 5.22 0.05 2.99
CA GLU A 8 4.90 0.06 1.57
C GLU A 8 4.24 -1.27 1.20
N PHE A 9 2.98 -1.20 0.82
CA PHE A 9 2.17 -2.35 0.41
C PHE A 9 2.13 -2.42 -1.11
N THR A 10 2.56 -3.54 -1.66
CA THR A 10 2.39 -3.86 -3.07
C THR A 10 1.08 -4.62 -3.24
N LEU A 11 0.11 -3.97 -3.86
CA LEU A 11 -1.24 -4.48 -4.10
C LEU A 11 -1.40 -4.79 -5.59
N LYS A 12 -1.79 -6.02 -5.92
CA LYS A 12 -2.16 -6.40 -7.29
C LYS A 12 -3.67 -6.44 -7.40
N ILE A 13 -4.20 -5.75 -8.40
CA ILE A 13 -5.63 -5.83 -8.71
C ILE A 13 -5.88 -6.91 -9.75
N ARG A 14 -7.08 -7.50 -9.75
CA ARG A 14 -7.48 -8.56 -10.68
C ARG A 14 -7.29 -8.22 -12.16
N ASN A 15 -7.29 -6.93 -12.49
CA ASN A 15 -7.00 -6.42 -13.84
C ASN A 15 -5.51 -6.58 -14.25
N GLY A 16 -4.68 -7.22 -13.42
CA GLY A 16 -3.25 -7.47 -13.68
C GLY A 16 -2.33 -6.32 -13.26
N ALA A 17 -2.88 -5.12 -13.01
CA ALA A 17 -2.10 -3.98 -12.55
C ALA A 17 -1.63 -4.14 -11.10
N THR A 18 -0.43 -3.62 -10.83
CA THR A 18 0.21 -3.68 -9.52
C THR A 18 0.50 -2.27 -9.05
N PHE A 19 0.22 -1.97 -7.79
CA PHE A 19 0.32 -0.64 -7.20
C PHE A 19 1.09 -0.71 -5.89
N GLN A 20 1.93 0.29 -5.66
CA GLN A 20 2.65 0.43 -4.40
C GLN A 20 2.02 1.56 -3.59
N ILE A 21 1.51 1.23 -2.41
CA ILE A 21 0.80 2.18 -1.54
C ILE A 21 1.50 2.23 -0.19
N ARG A 22 1.87 3.45 0.22
CA ARG A 22 2.40 3.72 1.55
C ARG A 22 1.26 3.91 2.56
N ALA A 23 1.23 3.06 3.56
CA ALA A 23 0.26 3.07 4.65
C ALA A 23 0.86 2.47 5.93
N ASN A 24 0.22 2.66 7.07
CA ASN A 24 0.65 1.96 8.28
C ASN A 24 0.07 0.54 8.32
N THR A 25 -1.13 0.36 7.77
CA THR A 25 -1.85 -0.91 7.75
C THR A 25 -2.30 -1.30 6.34
N GLY A 26 -2.45 -2.61 6.10
CA GLY A 26 -2.94 -3.13 4.80
C GLY A 26 -4.35 -2.64 4.48
N SER A 27 -5.22 -2.53 5.49
CA SER A 27 -6.59 -2.02 5.33
C SER A 27 -6.62 -0.56 4.84
N GLU A 28 -5.72 0.29 5.32
CA GLU A 28 -5.56 1.65 4.80
C GLU A 28 -5.04 1.65 3.37
N ALA A 29 -4.08 0.79 3.04
CA ALA A 29 -3.55 0.68 1.69
C ALA A 29 -4.64 0.28 0.69
N ILE A 30 -5.46 -0.71 1.04
CA ILE A 30 -6.61 -1.17 0.26
C ILE A 30 -7.63 -0.03 0.10
N LYS A 31 -8.02 0.66 1.19
CA LYS A 31 -8.97 1.79 1.10
C LYS A 31 -8.47 2.91 0.19
N LYS A 32 -7.17 3.25 0.25
CA LYS A 32 -6.57 4.24 -0.65
C LYS A 32 -6.64 3.78 -2.10
N LEU A 33 -6.35 2.50 -2.37
CA LEU A 33 -6.40 1.95 -3.72
C LEU A 33 -7.83 1.89 -4.27
N VAL A 34 -8.79 1.41 -3.49
CA VAL A 34 -10.23 1.39 -3.83
C VAL A 34 -10.71 2.80 -4.18
N LYS A 35 -10.36 3.80 -3.37
CA LYS A 35 -10.74 5.21 -3.61
C LYS A 35 -10.06 5.81 -4.84
N ALA A 36 -8.80 5.45 -5.11
CA ALA A 36 -8.03 6.00 -6.23
C ALA A 36 -8.38 5.36 -7.59
N GLN A 37 -8.67 4.06 -7.61
CA GLN A 37 -8.89 3.28 -8.83
C GLN A 37 -10.37 2.91 -9.06
N GLY A 38 -11.25 3.16 -8.09
CA GLY A 38 -12.67 2.77 -8.17
C GLY A 38 -12.89 1.26 -8.21
N CYS A 39 -11.89 0.46 -7.80
CA CYS A 39 -11.95 -0.99 -7.82
C CYS A 39 -12.52 -1.56 -6.51
N THR A 40 -13.21 -2.70 -6.56
CA THR A 40 -13.72 -3.39 -5.37
C THR A 40 -12.60 -4.08 -4.58
N PRO A 41 -12.65 -4.07 -3.23
CA PRO A 41 -11.64 -4.68 -2.39
C PRO A 41 -11.47 -6.20 -2.60
N ASP A 42 -12.53 -6.92 -2.96
CA ASP A 42 -12.47 -8.33 -3.35
C ASP A 42 -11.54 -8.62 -4.54
N ASN A 43 -11.25 -7.61 -5.37
CA ASN A 43 -10.36 -7.73 -6.50
C ASN A 43 -8.91 -7.34 -6.18
N ILE A 44 -8.58 -7.07 -4.91
CA ILE A 44 -7.26 -6.61 -4.48
C ILE A 44 -6.56 -7.71 -3.71
N THR A 45 -5.37 -8.09 -4.17
CA THR A 45 -4.48 -9.04 -3.49
C THR A 45 -3.23 -8.33 -3.02
N VAL A 46 -2.90 -8.48 -1.74
CA VAL A 46 -1.60 -8.01 -1.22
C VAL A 46 -0.53 -8.98 -1.68
N VAL A 47 0.43 -8.51 -2.46
CA VAL A 47 1.51 -9.33 -3.01
C VAL A 47 2.76 -9.22 -2.15
N ASP A 48 3.06 -8.03 -1.64
CA ASP A 48 4.26 -7.78 -0.85
C ASP A 48 4.02 -6.66 0.17
N VAL A 49 4.69 -6.73 1.32
CA VAL A 49 4.67 -5.69 2.35
C VAL A 49 6.09 -5.43 2.81
N ARG A 50 6.54 -4.18 2.65
CA ARG A 50 7.89 -3.77 3.00
C ARG A 50 7.87 -2.63 4.02
N GLU A 51 8.52 -2.82 5.16
CA GLU A 51 8.75 -1.72 6.10
C GLU A 51 9.83 -0.78 5.55
N VAL A 52 9.51 0.51 5.44
CA VAL A 52 10.41 1.55 4.97
C VAL A 52 10.70 2.50 6.12
N ILE A 53 11.98 2.56 6.50
CA ILE A 53 12.47 3.43 7.57
C ILE A 53 13.24 4.58 6.91
N VAL A 54 12.71 5.80 7.00
CA VAL A 54 13.37 7.00 6.47
C VAL A 54 13.99 7.78 7.63
N ASN A 55 15.31 7.89 7.61
CA ASN A 55 16.04 8.83 8.46
C ASN A 55 16.05 10.21 7.80
N ARG A 56 15.29 11.17 8.33
CA ARG A 56 15.51 12.59 8.03
C ARG A 56 16.69 13.06 8.87
N LYS A 57 17.82 13.36 8.20
CA LYS A 57 18.99 14.02 8.78
C LYS A 57 18.65 15.48 9.13
#